data_AF-A0A356WU49-F1
#
_entry.id   AF-A0A356WU49-F1
#
_cell.length_a   1.000
_cell.length_b   1.000
_cell.length_c   1.000
_cell.angle_alpha   90.00
_cell.angle_beta   90.00
_cell.angle_gamma   90.00
#
_symmetry.space_group_name_H-M   'P 1'
#
loop_
_entity.id
_entity.type
_entity.pdbx_description
1 polymer ?
#
loop_
_entity_poly.entity_id
_entity_poly.type
_entity_poly.pdbx_seq_one_letter_code
_entity_poly.pdbx_strand_id
1 'polypeptide(L)' 'TGDFDGEEVVQLYARDNISSVSTPPLQLKDFCRVFIKKGESQPVTFTLRDDQLSLFNAQMEE' A
#
# COMPACT_ATOMS: atom_id res chain seq x y z
N THR A 1 5.18 -17.54 -12.32
CA THR A 1 5.08 -16.52 -13.38
C THR A 1 4.24 -17.08 -14.51
N GLY A 2 3.43 -16.25 -15.16
CA GLY A 2 2.58 -16.68 -16.28
C GLY A 2 3.36 -16.82 -17.59
N ASP A 3 2.71 -17.37 -18.60
CA ASP A 3 3.29 -17.59 -19.93
C ASP A 3 3.20 -16.38 -20.87
N PHE A 4 2.66 -15.27 -20.40
CA PHE A 4 2.36 -14.07 -21.18
C PHE A 4 2.81 -12.82 -20.44
N ASP A 5 2.96 -11.73 -21.19
CA ASP A 5 3.11 -10.38 -20.63
C ASP A 5 1.82 -10.00 -19.89
N GLY A 6 1.95 -9.25 -18.81
CA GLY A 6 0.82 -8.90 -17.95
C GLY A 6 0.97 -7.55 -17.29
N GLU A 7 -0.16 -6.99 -16.88
CA GLU A 7 -0.20 -5.83 -15.99
C GLU A 7 -0.64 -6.30 -14.61
N GLU A 8 0.06 -5.84 -13.58
CA GLU A 8 -0.19 -6.19 -12.18
C GLU A 8 -0.39 -4.91 -11.36
N VAL A 9 -1.26 -4.98 -10.34
CA VAL A 9 -1.53 -3.85 -9.43
C VAL A 9 -1.04 -4.22 -8.04
N VAL A 10 0.21 -3.84 -7.74
CA VAL A 10 0.83 -4.07 -6.43
C VAL A 10 0.25 -3.08 -5.43
N GLN A 11 -0.26 -3.57 -4.30
CA GLN A 11 -0.98 -2.76 -3.31
C GLN A 11 -0.28 -2.85 -1.95
N LEU A 12 -0.08 -1.70 -1.29
CA LEU A 12 0.49 -1.59 0.04
C LEU A 12 -0.61 -1.33 1.07
N TYR A 13 -0.77 -2.26 2.01
CA TYR A 13 -1.69 -2.13 3.13
C TYR A 13 -0.92 -1.93 4.44
N ALA A 14 -1.40 -1.01 5.28
CA ALA A 14 -0.94 -0.83 6.65
C ALA A 14 -2.05 -1.17 7.65
N ARG A 15 -1.65 -1.72 8.79
CA ARG A 15 -2.49 -1.95 9.96
C ARG A 15 -1.86 -1.22 11.13
N ASP A 16 -2.66 -0.45 11.85
CA ASP A 16 -2.27 0.03 13.17
C ASP A 16 -2.65 -1.00 14.23
N ASN A 17 -1.69 -1.38 15.07
CA ASN A 17 -1.86 -2.34 16.16
C ASN A 17 -2.15 -1.66 17.51
N ILE A 18 -1.85 -0.37 17.65
CA ILE A 18 -2.04 0.41 18.89
C ILE A 18 -2.73 1.73 18.53
N SER A 19 -3.99 1.62 18.11
CA SER A 19 -4.80 2.81 17.85
C SER A 19 -5.66 3.14 19.06
N SER A 20 -5.69 4.43 19.43
CA SER A 20 -6.61 4.98 20.43
C SER A 20 -8.07 5.01 19.93
N VAL A 21 -8.27 4.83 18.63
CA VAL A 21 -9.56 4.85 17.95
C VAL A 21 -9.78 3.57 17.12
N SER A 22 -11.03 3.20 16.87
CA SER A 22 -11.32 2.03 16.05
C SER A 22 -11.05 2.33 14.58
N THR A 23 -9.98 1.79 14.02
CA THR A 23 -9.65 1.87 12.59
C THR A 23 -9.90 0.55 11.87
N PRO A 24 -10.18 0.56 10.56
CA PRO A 24 -10.20 -0.67 9.77
C PRO A 24 -8.88 -1.44 9.91
N PRO A 25 -8.92 -2.78 10.01
CA PRO A 25 -7.73 -3.59 10.25
C PRO A 25 -6.76 -3.61 9.08
N LEU A 26 -7.15 -3.18 7.88
CA LEU A 26 -6.28 -3.03 6.72
C LEU A 26 -6.67 -1.74 6.02
N GLN A 27 -5.70 -0.83 5.88
CA GLN A 27 -5.87 0.42 5.14
C GLN A 27 -4.91 0.42 3.95
N LEU A 28 -5.45 0.60 2.74
CA LEU A 28 -4.63 0.79 1.54
C LEU A 28 -3.92 2.14 1.66
N LYS A 29 -2.58 2.12 1.64
CA LYS A 29 -1.74 3.33 1.75
C LYS A 29 -1.15 3.76 0.42
N ASP A 30 -0.89 2.80 -0.47
CA ASP A 30 -0.36 3.09 -1.80
C ASP A 30 -0.63 1.93 -2.77
N PHE A 31 -0.54 2.18 -4.07
CA PHE A 31 -0.60 1.16 -5.11
C PHE A 31 0.24 1.55 -6.32
N CYS A 32 0.82 0.55 -6.98
CA CYS A 32 1.62 0.71 -8.19
C CYS A 32 1.12 -0.24 -9.27
N ARG A 33 0.79 0.31 -10.44
CA ARG A 33 0.52 -0.48 -11.65
C ARG A 33 1.83 -0.71 -12.38
N VAL A 34 2.13 -1.97 -12.66
CA VAL A 34 3.37 -2.37 -13.33
C VAL A 34 3.07 -3.31 -14.46
N PHE A 35 3.63 -3.01 -15.64
CA PHE A 35 3.61 -3.91 -16.78
C PHE A 35 4.88 -4.76 -16.76
N ILE A 36 4.72 -6.08 -16.75
CA ILE A 36 5.80 -7.05 -16.61
C ILE A 36 5.77 -7.97 -17.83
N LYS A 37 6.88 -8.03 -18.57
CA LYS A 37 7.03 -8.99 -19.66
C LYS A 37 7.22 -10.41 -19.12
N LYS A 38 6.90 -11.41 -19.93
CA LYS A 38 7.12 -12.82 -19.60
C LYS A 38 8.57 -13.05 -19.14
N GLY A 39 8.73 -13.53 -17.90
CA GLY A 39 10.03 -13.87 -17.32
C GLY A 39 10.82 -12.67 -16.79
N GLU A 40 10.30 -11.44 -16.87
CA GLU A 40 10.90 -10.26 -16.29
C GLU A 40 10.64 -10.20 -14.76
N SER A 41 11.49 -9.48 -14.04
CA SER A 41 11.27 -9.10 -12.65
C SER A 41 11.58 -7.62 -12.50
N GLN A 42 10.69 -6.87 -11.86
CA GLN A 42 10.86 -5.46 -11.59
C GLN A 42 10.84 -5.17 -10.09
N PRO A 43 11.79 -4.38 -9.57
CA PRO A 43 11.71 -3.89 -8.21
C PRO A 43 10.59 -2.84 -8.11
N VAL A 44 9.70 -3.01 -7.13
CA VAL A 44 8.69 -2.01 -6.77
C VAL A 44 9.08 -1.44 -5.41
N THR A 45 9.15 -0.12 -5.30
CA THR A 45 9.50 0.58 -4.06
C THR A 45 8.35 1.50 -3.67
N PHE A 46 7.85 1.31 -2.46
CA PHE A 46 6.91 2.22 -1.83
C PHE A 46 7.67 3.06 -0.81
N THR A 47 7.41 4.36 -0.78
CA THR A 47 7.95 5.26 0.23
C THR A 47 6.81 5.71 1.12
N LEU A 48 6.76 5.15 2.33
CA LEU A 48 5.85 5.60 3.37
C LEU A 48 6.42 6.87 4.01
N ARG A 49 5.59 7.91 4.03
CA ARG A 49 5.86 9.14 4.78
C ARG A 49 5.03 9.16 6.06
N ASP A 50 5.48 9.93 7.05
CA ASP A 50 4.82 10.01 8.36
C ASP A 50 3.35 10.46 8.23
N ASP A 51 3.04 11.39 7.31
CA ASP A 51 1.67 11.85 7.01
C ASP A 51 0.73 10.72 6.52
N GLN A 52 1.27 9.67 5.91
CA GLN A 52 0.50 8.50 5.46
C GLN A 52 0.27 7.49 6.61
N LEU A 53 1.04 7.59 7.68
CA LEU A 53 0.93 6.78 8.89
C LEU A 53 0.20 7.50 10.03
N SER A 54 0.14 8.84 10.00
CA SER A 54 -0.61 9.65 10.95
C SER A 54 -2.09 9.30 10.92
N LEU A 55 -2.65 9.09 12.12
CA LEU A 55 -4.07 8.93 12.31
C LEU A 55 -4.66 10.29 12.63
N PHE A 56 -5.48 10.82 11.73
CA PHE A 56 -6.43 11.85 12.09
C PHE A 56 -7.25 11.33 13.28
N ASN A 57 -7.19 12.03 14.42
CA ASN A 57 -8.02 11.70 15.56
C ASN A 57 -9.53 11.87 15.19
N ALA A 58 -10.46 11.51 16.07
CA ALA A 58 -11.90 11.63 15.78
C ALA A 58 -12.36 13.08 15.46
N GLN A 59 -11.48 14.06 15.67
CA GLN A 59 -11.65 15.48 15.40
C GLN A 59 -10.91 15.96 14.12
N MET A 60 -10.29 15.06 13.35
CA MET A 60 -9.45 15.37 12.19
C MET A 60 -8.24 16.26 12.51
N GLU A 61 -7.73 16.21 13.74
CA GLU A 61 -6.45 16.81 14.12
C GLU A 61 -5.35 15.73 14.10
N GLU A 62 -4.13 16.16 13.78
CA GLU A 62 -2.92 15.32 13.60
C GLU A 62 -2.40 14.74 14.91
#